data_AF-A0A2W6NMC2-F1
#
_entry.id   AF-A0A2W6NMC2-F1
#
_cell.length_a   1.000
_cell.length_b   1.000
_cell.length_c   1.000
_cell.angle_alpha   90.00
_cell.angle_beta   90.00
_cell.angle_gamma   90.00
#
_symmetry.space_group_name_H-M   'P 1'
#
loop_
_entity.id
_entity.type
_entity.pdbx_description
1 polymer ?
#
loop_
_entity_poly.entity_id
_entity_poly.type
_entity_poly.pdbx_seq_one_letter_code
_entity_poly.pdbx_strand_id
1 'polypeptide(L)' 'MQVLLISVLLLFLSVGFVIAMDMVIGLPLHESLSNITSPFLFMKMDEVITLGFVMIYVIGKPIILHFLSKR' A
#
# COMPACT_ATOMS: atom_id res chain seq x y z
N MET A 1 5.16 -17.85 0.61
CA MET A 1 5.97 -16.70 0.13
C MET A 1 5.47 -16.08 -1.17
N GLN A 2 4.96 -16.87 -2.13
CA GLN A 2 4.43 -16.34 -3.40
C GLN A 2 3.26 -15.36 -3.23
N VAL A 3 2.34 -15.63 -2.30
CA VAL A 3 1.17 -14.75 -2.11
C VAL A 3 1.56 -13.37 -1.59
N LEU A 4 2.54 -13.29 -0.67
CA LEU A 4 3.05 -12.01 -0.16
C LEU A 4 3.71 -11.19 -1.28
N LEU A 5 4.48 -11.84 -2.17
CA LEU A 5 5.08 -11.19 -3.35
C LEU A 5 3.99 -10.66 -4.31
N ILE A 6 2.97 -11.47 -4.58
CA ILE A 6 1.82 -11.08 -5.43
C ILE A 6 1.06 -9.91 -4.80
N SER A 7 0.94 -9.88 -3.48
CA SER A 7 0.26 -8.82 -2.72
C SER A 7 1.02 -7.50 -2.76
N VAL A 8 2.34 -7.54 -2.59
CA VAL A 8 3.21 -6.37 -2.72
C VAL A 8 3.20 -5.86 -4.16
N LEU A 9 3.27 -6.77 -5.14
CA LEU A 9 3.14 -6.43 -6.55
C LEU A 9 1.81 -5.73 -6.83
N LEU A 10 0.69 -6.27 -6.31
CA LEU A 10 -0.64 -5.69 -6.45
C LEU A 10 -0.75 -4.31 -5.81
N LEU A 11 -0.13 -4.09 -4.65
CA LEU A 11 -0.05 -2.77 -4.01
C LEU A 11 0.69 -1.76 -4.90
N PHE A 12 1.87 -2.11 -5.43
CA PHE A 12 2.60 -1.22 -6.34
C PHE A 12 1.85 -0.98 -7.65
N LEU A 13 1.20 -2.01 -8.19
CA LEU A 13 0.40 -1.90 -9.40
C LEU A 13 -0.83 -1.01 -9.18
N SER A 14 -1.49 -1.09 -8.01
CA SER A 14 -2.65 -0.25 -7.69
C SER A 14 -2.26 1.21 -7.50
N VAL A 15 -1.14 1.48 -6.81
CA VAL A 15 -0.59 2.83 -6.66
C VAL A 15 -0.23 3.41 -8.03
N GLY A 16 0.43 2.62 -8.88
CA GLY A 16 0.74 3.01 -10.26
C GLY A 16 -0.51 3.30 -11.09
N PHE A 17 -1.56 2.49 -10.93
CA PHE A 17 -2.84 2.72 -11.60
C PHE A 17 -3.48 4.04 -11.18
N VAL A 18 -3.43 4.39 -9.90
CA VAL A 18 -4.00 5.67 -9.44
C VAL A 18 -3.22 6.87 -9.94
N ILE A 19 -1.89 6.80 -9.93
CA ILE A 19 -1.05 7.86 -10.51
C ILE A 19 -1.34 7.99 -12.02
N ALA A 20 -1.44 6.87 -12.73
CA ALA A 20 -1.75 6.87 -14.16
C ALA A 20 -3.15 7.42 -14.45
N MET A 21 -4.16 7.04 -13.67
CA MET A 21 -5.54 7.50 -13.87
C MET A 21 -5.72 8.98 -13.49
N ASP A 22 -5.02 9.45 -12.46
CA ASP A 22 -4.95 10.87 -12.09
C ASP A 22 -4.30 11.70 -13.20
N MET A 23 -3.16 11.22 -13.75
CA MET A 23 -2.45 11.90 -14.84
C MET A 23 -3.16 11.85 -16.20
N VAL A 24 -3.84 10.75 -16.53
CA VAL A 24 -4.39 10.51 -17.88
C VAL A 24 -5.84 10.95 -18.00
N ILE A 25 -6.65 10.81 -16.94
CA ILE A 25 -8.12 10.97 -17.04
C ILE A 25 -8.64 12.03 -16.06
N GLY A 26 -7.86 12.44 -15.05
CA GLY A 26 -8.34 13.37 -14.02
C GLY A 26 -9.49 12.78 -13.20
N LEU A 27 -9.46 11.47 -13.00
CA LEU A 27 -10.51 10.77 -12.25
C LEU A 27 -10.50 11.21 -10.77
N PRO A 28 -11.69 11.43 -10.18
CA PRO A 28 -11.78 11.81 -8.78
C PRO A 28 -11.19 10.71 -7.90
N LEU A 29 -10.30 11.10 -6.98
CA LEU A 29 -9.55 10.23 -6.07
C LEU A 29 -10.39 9.16 -5.36
N HIS A 30 -11.68 9.42 -5.14
CA HIS A 30 -12.61 8.47 -4.51
C HIS A 30 -12.84 7.20 -5.34
N GLU A 31 -13.00 7.33 -6.66
CA GLU A 31 -13.14 6.19 -7.59
C GLU A 31 -11.84 5.36 -7.63
N SER A 32 -10.71 6.06 -7.64
CA SER A 32 -9.37 5.46 -7.60
C SER A 32 -9.08 4.70 -6.31
N LEU A 33 -9.55 5.19 -5.16
CA LEU A 33 -9.40 4.55 -3.86
C LEU A 33 -10.17 3.22 -3.78
N SER A 34 -11.38 3.20 -4.35
CA SER A 34 -12.21 1.98 -4.44
C SER A 34 -11.51 0.90 -5.26
N ASN A 35 -10.90 1.27 -6.38
CA ASN A 35 -10.15 0.33 -7.22
C ASN A 35 -8.88 -0.18 -6.55
N ILE A 36 -8.17 0.65 -5.77
CA ILE A 36 -7.01 0.21 -4.98
C ILE A 36 -7.42 -0.81 -3.93
N THR A 37 -8.57 -0.62 -3.28
CA THR A 37 -8.98 -1.43 -2.12
C THR A 37 -9.65 -2.74 -2.51
N SER A 38 -10.22 -2.85 -3.72
CA SER A 38 -10.89 -4.07 -4.19
C SER A 38 -10.03 -5.37 -4.14
N PRO A 39 -8.72 -5.37 -4.46
CA PRO A 39 -7.89 -6.57 -4.40
C PRO A 39 -7.58 -7.00 -2.96
N PHE A 40 -7.53 -6.04 -2.02
CA PHE A 40 -7.32 -6.32 -0.60
C PHE A 40 -8.57 -6.91 0.06
N LEU A 41 -9.74 -6.73 -0.55
CA LEU A 41 -11.01 -7.26 -0.05
C LEU A 41 -11.09 -8.79 -0.17
N PHE A 42 -10.32 -9.39 -1.08
CA PHE A 42 -10.22 -10.84 -1.29
C PHE A 42 -9.04 -11.48 -0.55
N MET A 43 -8.22 -10.70 0.17
CA MET A 43 -7.13 -11.24 0.98
C MET A 43 -7.64 -11.97 2.21
N LYS A 44 -6.94 -13.02 2.60
CA LYS A 44 -7.20 -13.67 3.90
C LYS A 44 -6.81 -12.73 5.04
N MET A 45 -7.51 -12.80 6.17
CA MET A 45 -7.22 -11.96 7.34
C MET A 45 -5.76 -12.04 7.80
N ASP A 46 -5.13 -13.21 7.70
CA ASP A 46 -3.71 -13.39 8.03
C ASP A 46 -2.77 -12.57 7.14
N GLU A 47 -3.12 -12.39 5.87
CA GLU A 47 -2.34 -11.61 4.90
C GLU A 47 -2.50 -10.12 5.16
N VAL A 48 -3.71 -9.67 5.51
CA VAL A 48 -4.00 -8.29 5.90
C VAL A 48 -3.23 -7.90 7.17
N ILE A 49 -3.22 -8.78 8.18
CA ILE A 49 -2.45 -8.58 9.42
C ILE A 49 -0.96 -8.46 9.11
N THR A 50 -0.44 -9.36 8.26
CA THR A 50 0.99 -9.34 7.86
C THR A 50 1.34 -8.05 7.13
N LEU A 51 0.48 -7.58 6.22
CA LEU A 51 0.67 -6.35 5.47
C LEU A 51 0.58 -5.11 6.38
N GLY A 52 -0.29 -5.14 7.39
CA GLY A 52 -0.35 -4.14 8.45
C GLY A 52 0.95 -4.03 9.24
N PHE A 53 1.54 -5.16 9.66
CA PHE A 53 2.85 -5.17 10.32
C PHE A 53 3.97 -4.61 9.43
N VAL A 54 3.97 -4.93 8.13
CA VAL A 54 4.93 -4.37 7.16
C VAL A 54 4.78 -2.86 7.04
N MET A 55 3.55 -2.35 6.91
CA MET A 55 3.27 -0.91 6.86
C MET A 55 3.76 -0.18 8.12
N ILE A 56 3.47 -0.73 9.31
CA ILE A 56 3.94 -0.17 10.58
C ILE A 56 5.47 -0.13 10.62
N TYR A 57 6.16 -1.17 10.14
CA TYR A 57 7.62 -1.20 10.10
C TYR A 57 8.18 -0.16 9.11
N VAL A 58 7.63 -0.07 7.90
CA VAL A 58 8.08 0.86 6.86
C VAL A 58 7.89 2.32 7.26
N ILE A 59 6.78 2.64 7.93
CA ILE A 59 6.49 4.01 8.41
C ILE A 59 7.20 4.29 9.74
N GLY A 60 7.25 3.32 10.65
CA GLY A 60 7.86 3.47 11.96
C GLY A 60 9.38 3.62 11.89
N LYS A 61 10.06 2.91 10.98
CA LYS A 61 11.52 2.98 10.81
C LYS A 61 12.05 4.40 10.56
N PRO A 62 11.57 5.18 9.57
CA PRO A 62 12.04 6.54 9.33
C PRO A 62 11.70 7.49 10.50
N ILE A 63 10.56 7.30 11.18
CA ILE A 63 10.20 8.08 12.38
C ILE A 63 11.23 7.83 13.49
N ILE A 64 11.50 6.56 13.80
CA ILE A 64 12.48 6.18 14.84
C ILE A 64 13.87 6.72 14.48
N LEU A 65 14.29 6.60 13.21
CA LEU A 65 15.56 7.15 12.73
C LEU A 65 15.62 8.68 12.87
N HIS A 66 14.53 9.40 12.59
CA HIS A 66 14.46 10.85 12.77
C HIS A 66 14.67 11.25 14.25
N PHE A 67 14.05 10.52 15.18
CA PHE A 67 14.20 10.79 16.61
C PHE A 67 15.57 10.36 17.16
N LEU A 68 16.16 9.27 16.64
CA LEU A 68 17.51 8.85 16.98
C LEU A 68 18.58 9.83 16.45
N SER A 69 18.38 10.39 15.26
CA SER A 69 19.30 11.37 14.65
C SER A 69 19.28 12.73 15.34
N LYS A 70 18.26 13.04 16.15
CA LYS A 70 18.12 14.30 16.89
C LYS A 70 18.72 14.26 18.29
N ARG A 71 19.25 13.11 18.73
CA ARG A 71 19.86 12.90 20.04
C ARG A 71 21.37 12.83 19.91
#